data_AF-A0A6N7HGC0-F1
#
_entry.id   AF-A0A6N7HGC0-F1
#
_cell.length_a   1.000
_cell.length_b   1.000
_cell.length_c   1.000
_cell.angle_alpha   90.00
_cell.angle_beta   90.00
_cell.angle_gamma   90.00
#
_symmetry.space_group_name_H-M   'P 1'
#
loop_
_entity.id
_entity.type
_entity.pdbx_description
1 polymer ?
#
loop_
_entity_poly.entity_id
_entity_poly.type
_entity_poly.pdbx_seq_one_letter_code
_entity_poly.pdbx_strand_id
1 'polypeptide(L)'
;MDAIPLPGTAKRRLVDAAVHLFETSGYDAVAVTELAAKAGVTTGALYHHFGSKLGLYLVVRQEMETRLVERTAGAAAAAGRGRAGVRAALLVAFDAAVHFGVCRILAEPVVADRPDPVAAALRSLLPQRHTAGGAVLAAAWRAALLAVADGTPAGTARASLAYLLPAKA
;
A
#
# COMPACT_ATOMS: atom_id res chain seq x y z
N MET A 1 8.37 29.16 -14.89
CA MET A 1 9.24 29.13 -13.70
C MET A 1 9.38 27.68 -13.30
N ASP A 2 10.33 26.98 -13.91
CA ASP A 2 10.59 25.58 -13.62
C ASP A 2 11.35 25.49 -12.30
N ALA A 3 10.69 24.94 -11.28
CA ALA A 3 11.32 24.69 -9.99
C ALA A 3 12.44 23.65 -10.19
N ILE A 4 13.69 24.03 -9.91
CA ILE A 4 14.83 23.11 -9.88
C ILE A 4 14.55 22.09 -8.75
N PRO A 5 14.37 20.79 -9.04
CA PRO A 5 14.22 19.79 -8.01
C PRO A 5 15.58 19.64 -7.32
N LEU A 6 15.71 20.10 -6.08
CA LEU A 6 16.89 19.75 -5.27
C LEU A 6 16.89 18.23 -5.10
N PRO A 7 17.92 17.51 -5.57
CA PRO A 7 17.92 16.05 -5.49
C PRO A 7 17.87 15.64 -4.02
N GLY A 8 16.79 14.96 -3.63
CA GLY A 8 16.66 14.37 -2.29
C GLY A 8 17.85 13.45 -1.98
N THR A 9 18.03 13.08 -0.70
CA THR A 9 19.12 12.19 -0.28
C THR A 9 19.16 10.91 -1.12
N ALA A 10 20.34 10.27 -1.22
CA ALA A 10 20.49 9.00 -1.94
C ALA A 10 19.45 7.96 -1.49
N LYS A 11 19.18 7.90 -0.18
CA LYS A 11 18.10 7.11 0.43
C LYS A 11 16.72 7.44 -0.17
N ARG A 12 16.35 8.73 -0.28
CA ARG A 12 15.05 9.13 -0.84
C ARG A 12 14.93 8.77 -2.32
N ARG A 13 15.97 9.03 -3.12
CA ARG A 13 15.98 8.67 -4.55
C ARG A 13 15.82 7.17 -4.77
N LEU A 14 16.45 6.35 -3.91
CA LEU A 14 16.27 4.90 -3.93
C LEU A 14 14.84 4.48 -3.58
N VAL A 15 14.20 5.11 -2.60
CA VAL A 15 12.78 4.87 -2.27
C VAL A 15 11.87 5.24 -3.44
N ASP A 16 12.06 6.41 -4.05
CA ASP A 16 11.24 6.87 -5.17
C ASP A 16 11.43 5.97 -6.41
N ALA A 17 12.66 5.55 -6.70
CA ALA A 17 12.96 4.58 -7.75
C ALA A 17 12.31 3.22 -7.49
N ALA A 18 12.36 2.75 -6.24
CA ALA A 18 11.78 1.48 -5.82
C ALA A 18 10.26 1.46 -5.90
N VAL A 19 9.57 2.52 -5.45
CA VAL A 19 8.11 2.65 -5.59
C VAL A 19 7.72 2.46 -7.05
N HIS A 20 8.38 3.19 -7.96
CA HIS A 20 8.05 3.12 -9.37
C HIS A 20 8.33 1.73 -9.97
N LEU A 21 9.51 1.15 -9.72
CA LEU A 21 9.91 -0.11 -10.34
C LEU A 21 9.14 -1.30 -9.79
N PHE A 22 8.94 -1.37 -8.46
CA PHE A 22 8.17 -2.45 -7.86
C PHE A 22 6.68 -2.36 -8.23
N GLU A 23 6.12 -1.16 -8.35
CA GLU A 23 4.75 -1.03 -8.85
C GLU A 23 4.66 -1.50 -10.30
N THR A 24 5.59 -1.10 -11.17
CA THR A 24 5.49 -1.36 -12.61
C THR A 24 5.77 -2.82 -12.96
N SER A 25 6.82 -3.39 -12.38
CA SER A 25 7.38 -4.69 -12.79
C SER A 25 7.19 -5.79 -11.74
N GLY A 26 6.75 -5.45 -10.52
CA GLY A 26 6.69 -6.39 -9.40
C GLY A 26 8.03 -6.58 -8.70
N TYR A 27 8.01 -7.10 -7.47
CA TYR A 27 9.23 -7.26 -6.67
C TYR A 27 10.24 -8.16 -7.38
N ASP A 28 9.87 -9.36 -7.79
CA ASP A 28 10.82 -10.37 -8.29
C ASP A 28 11.55 -9.93 -9.58
N ALA A 29 10.86 -9.23 -10.48
CA ALA A 29 11.42 -8.83 -11.77
C ALA A 29 12.46 -7.70 -11.69
N VAL A 30 12.48 -6.91 -10.62
CA VAL A 30 13.34 -5.71 -10.51
C VAL A 30 14.74 -6.06 -10.03
N ALA A 31 15.77 -5.63 -10.76
CA ALA A 31 17.17 -5.85 -10.35
C ALA A 31 17.70 -4.75 -9.41
N VAL A 32 18.65 -5.08 -8.54
CA VAL A 32 19.36 -4.10 -7.69
C VAL A 32 20.11 -3.06 -8.52
N THR A 33 20.67 -3.48 -9.65
CA THR A 33 21.36 -2.60 -10.61
C THR A 33 20.40 -1.60 -11.26
N GLU A 34 19.19 -2.04 -11.59
CA GLU A 34 18.14 -1.19 -12.15
C GLU A 34 17.66 -0.13 -11.15
N LEU A 35 17.46 -0.54 -9.88
CA LEU A 35 17.13 0.37 -8.78
C LEU A 35 18.20 1.46 -8.60
N ALA A 36 19.47 1.04 -8.56
CA ALA A 36 20.60 1.95 -8.40
C ALA A 36 20.73 2.91 -9.60
N ALA A 37 20.62 2.38 -10.82
CA ALA A 37 20.67 3.18 -12.04
C ALA A 37 19.54 4.22 -12.09
N LYS A 38 18.30 3.82 -11.79
CA LYS A 38 17.14 4.73 -11.78
C LYS A 38 17.27 5.82 -10.70
N ALA A 39 17.86 5.50 -9.56
CA ALA A 39 18.09 6.45 -8.47
C ALA A 39 19.33 7.35 -8.66
N GLY A 40 20.14 7.10 -9.70
CA GLY A 40 21.41 7.81 -9.94
C GLY A 40 22.41 7.60 -8.81
N VAL A 41 22.54 6.36 -8.33
CA VAL A 41 23.47 5.97 -7.25
C VAL A 41 24.17 4.65 -7.59
N THR A 42 25.15 4.27 -6.77
CA THR A 42 25.79 2.95 -6.88
C THR A 42 24.96 1.87 -6.20
N THR A 43 25.13 0.61 -6.60
CA THR A 43 24.55 -0.55 -5.89
C THR A 43 25.02 -0.61 -4.43
N GLY A 44 26.28 -0.21 -4.17
CA GLY A 44 26.82 -0.09 -2.82
C GLY A 44 26.04 0.88 -1.93
N ALA A 45 25.51 1.99 -2.47
CA ALA A 45 24.67 2.92 -1.71
C ALA A 45 23.33 2.28 -1.29
N LEU A 46 22.74 1.42 -2.12
CA LEU A 46 21.54 0.66 -1.78
C LEU A 46 21.83 -0.30 -0.62
N TYR A 47 22.89 -1.11 -0.74
CA TYR A 47 23.28 -2.04 0.32
C TYR A 47 23.64 -1.32 1.63
N HIS A 48 24.31 -0.17 1.55
CA HIS A 48 24.62 0.64 2.72
C HIS A 48 23.36 1.18 3.43
N HIS A 49 22.37 1.65 2.69
CA HIS A 49 21.16 2.25 3.29
C HIS A 49 20.10 1.23 3.72
N PHE A 50 20.00 0.10 3.03
CA PHE A 50 18.87 -0.82 3.16
C PHE A 50 19.28 -2.27 3.42
N GLY A 51 20.57 -2.61 3.32
CA GLY A 51 21.10 -3.97 3.50
C GLY A 51 20.77 -4.95 2.38
N SER A 52 19.61 -4.84 1.75
CA SER A 52 19.17 -5.70 0.63
C SER A 52 18.04 -5.07 -0.19
N LYS A 53 17.72 -5.67 -1.34
CA LYS A 53 16.50 -5.38 -2.12
C LYS A 53 15.24 -5.58 -1.28
N LEU A 54 15.18 -6.65 -0.49
CA LEU A 54 14.08 -6.92 0.43
C LEU A 54 13.96 -5.83 1.49
N GLY A 55 15.09 -5.39 2.06
CA GLY A 55 15.11 -4.29 3.03
C GLY A 55 14.55 -2.99 2.45
N LEU A 56 14.93 -2.64 1.21
CA LEU A 56 14.37 -1.49 0.52
C LEU A 56 12.85 -1.65 0.27
N TYR A 57 12.42 -2.82 -0.22
CA TYR A 57 11.01 -3.11 -0.44
C TYR A 57 10.19 -2.99 0.85
N LEU A 58 10.67 -3.54 1.97
CA LEU A 58 10.01 -3.44 3.27
C LEU A 58 9.90 -2.00 3.76
N VAL A 59 10.93 -1.16 3.55
CA VAL A 59 10.88 0.27 3.90
C VAL A 59 9.83 1.00 3.06
N VAL A 60 9.84 0.81 1.73
CA VAL A 60 8.86 1.40 0.81
C VAL A 60 7.44 1.02 1.24
N ARG A 61 7.23 -0.28 1.44
CA ARG A 61 5.94 -0.83 1.83
C ARG A 61 5.46 -0.31 3.18
N GLN A 62 6.34 -0.26 4.18
CA GLN A 62 6.02 0.28 5.50
C GLN A 62 5.58 1.75 5.41
N GLU A 63 6.25 2.58 4.60
CA GLU A 63 5.87 3.98 4.40
C GLU A 63 4.45 4.09 3.81
N MET A 64 4.11 3.23 2.84
CA MET A 64 2.78 3.21 2.22
C MET A 64 1.70 2.67 3.18
N GLU A 65 1.99 1.60 3.91
CA GLU A 65 1.09 1.03 4.92
C GLU A 65 0.77 2.06 6.02
N THR A 66 1.77 2.78 6.53
CA THR A 66 1.56 3.85 7.52
C THR A 66 0.63 4.94 7.00
N ARG A 67 0.91 5.48 5.79
CA ARG A 67 0.07 6.53 5.17
C ARG A 67 -1.37 6.06 4.96
N LEU A 68 -1.56 4.79 4.61
CA LEU A 68 -2.89 4.21 4.45
C LEU A 68 -3.62 4.09 5.78
N VAL A 69 -2.97 3.52 6.80
CA VAL A 69 -3.55 3.37 8.14
C VAL A 69 -4.01 4.73 8.67
N GLU A 70 -3.20 5.78 8.56
CA GLU A 70 -3.58 7.15 8.95
C GLU A 70 -4.83 7.65 8.21
N ARG A 71 -4.89 7.47 6.89
CA ARG A 71 -6.06 7.87 6.08
C ARG A 71 -7.31 7.07 6.43
N THR A 72 -7.18 5.77 6.69
CA THR A 72 -8.31 4.92 7.07
C THR A 72 -8.90 5.30 8.42
N ALA A 73 -8.05 5.65 9.39
CA ALA A 73 -8.49 6.07 10.71
C ALA A 73 -9.33 7.36 10.62
N GLY A 74 -8.87 8.34 9.84
CA GLY A 74 -9.62 9.57 9.57
C GLY A 74 -10.97 9.32 8.89
N ALA A 75 -10.99 8.45 7.88
CA ALA A 75 -12.22 8.09 7.15
C ALA A 75 -13.25 7.37 8.05
N ALA A 76 -12.78 6.41 8.86
CA ALA A 76 -13.64 5.69 9.79
C ALA A 76 -14.23 6.60 10.87
N ALA A 77 -13.41 7.52 11.41
CA ALA A 77 -13.87 8.50 12.41
C ALA A 77 -14.97 9.41 11.85
N ALA A 78 -14.83 9.86 10.59
CA ALA A 78 -15.81 10.73 9.94
C ALA A 78 -17.12 10.00 9.58
N ALA A 79 -17.06 8.72 9.18
CA ALA A 79 -18.24 7.96 8.74
C ALA A 79 -19.06 7.34 9.89
N GLY A 80 -18.53 7.33 11.12
CA GLY A 80 -19.18 6.76 12.29
C GLY A 80 -18.86 5.28 12.54
N ARG A 81 -19.49 4.70 13.56
CA ARG A 81 -19.14 3.36 14.07
C ARG A 81 -19.70 2.22 13.22
N GLY A 82 -19.09 1.03 13.35
CA GLY A 82 -19.59 -0.22 12.75
C GLY A 82 -19.32 -0.31 11.25
N ARG A 83 -20.26 -0.90 10.50
CA ARG A 83 -20.06 -1.17 9.05
C ARG A 83 -19.75 0.09 8.23
N ALA A 84 -20.33 1.24 8.59
CA ALA A 84 -20.10 2.50 7.87
C ALA A 84 -18.63 2.93 7.95
N GLY A 85 -18.02 2.91 9.14
CA GLY A 85 -16.61 3.22 9.34
C GLY A 85 -15.68 2.24 8.63
N VAL A 86 -15.98 0.93 8.71
CA VAL A 86 -15.21 -0.11 8.00
C VAL A 86 -15.25 0.09 6.49
N ARG A 87 -16.44 0.36 5.94
CA ARG A 87 -16.62 0.64 4.51
C ARG A 87 -15.84 1.88 4.08
N ALA A 88 -15.93 2.97 4.84
CA ALA A 88 -15.21 4.20 4.55
C ALA A 88 -13.68 3.98 4.58
N ALA A 89 -13.17 3.28 5.60
CA ALA A 89 -11.76 2.92 5.69
C ALA A 89 -11.27 2.14 4.47
N LEU A 90 -12.00 1.10 4.05
CA LEU A 90 -11.61 0.27 2.90
C LEU A 90 -11.61 1.05 1.58
N LEU A 91 -12.65 1.85 1.33
CA LEU A 91 -12.75 2.61 0.08
C LEU A 91 -11.72 3.75 0.03
N VAL A 92 -11.47 4.44 1.15
CA VAL A 92 -10.44 5.48 1.21
C VAL A 92 -9.04 4.89 1.07
N ALA A 93 -8.77 3.73 1.69
CA ALA A 93 -7.51 3.03 1.48
C ALA A 93 -7.30 2.64 0.01
N PHE A 94 -8.34 2.09 -0.62
CA PHE A 94 -8.32 1.72 -2.03
C PHE A 94 -8.06 2.95 -2.91
N ASP A 95 -8.84 4.02 -2.73
CA ASP A 95 -8.72 5.25 -3.52
C ASP A 95 -7.33 5.88 -3.35
N ALA A 96 -6.76 5.83 -2.15
CA ALA A 96 -5.40 6.30 -1.90
C ALA A 96 -4.33 5.42 -2.59
N ALA A 97 -4.44 4.09 -2.52
CA ALA A 97 -3.50 3.19 -3.17
C ALA A 97 -3.49 3.34 -4.70
N VAL A 98 -4.68 3.52 -5.30
CA VAL A 98 -4.83 3.83 -6.74
C VAL A 98 -4.21 5.19 -7.07
N HIS A 99 -4.54 6.23 -6.28
CA HIS A 99 -4.03 7.58 -6.52
C HIS A 99 -2.50 7.66 -6.44
N PHE A 100 -1.89 6.96 -5.49
CA PHE A 100 -0.43 6.93 -5.33
C PHE A 100 0.28 5.94 -6.26
N GLY A 101 -0.46 5.11 -7.00
CA GLY A 101 0.13 4.09 -7.87
C GLY A 101 0.95 3.07 -7.09
N VAL A 102 0.35 2.47 -6.04
CA VAL A 102 1.01 1.47 -5.17
C VAL A 102 0.13 0.24 -4.99
N CYS A 103 -0.69 -0.08 -6.00
CA CYS A 103 -1.64 -1.19 -5.93
C CYS A 103 -0.90 -2.52 -5.86
N ARG A 104 0.08 -2.76 -6.73
CA ARG A 104 0.87 -4.01 -6.74
C ARG A 104 1.67 -4.19 -5.46
N ILE A 105 2.34 -3.12 -5.00
CA ILE A 105 3.16 -3.15 -3.78
C ILE A 105 2.35 -3.57 -2.55
N LEU A 106 1.08 -3.15 -2.47
CA LEU A 106 0.22 -3.39 -1.32
C LEU A 106 -0.69 -4.61 -1.46
N ALA A 107 -0.89 -5.09 -2.69
CA ALA A 107 -1.71 -6.26 -3.02
C ALA A 107 -1.12 -7.57 -2.48
N GLU A 108 0.20 -7.69 -2.39
CA GLU A 108 0.83 -8.89 -1.85
C GLU A 108 0.74 -8.90 -0.31
N PRO A 109 0.36 -10.00 0.36
CA PRO A 109 0.51 -10.10 1.82
C PRO A 109 2.00 -10.09 2.21
N VAL A 110 2.34 -9.51 3.37
CA VAL A 110 3.75 -9.50 3.82
C VAL A 110 4.15 -10.93 4.19
N VAL A 111 5.17 -11.48 3.54
CA VAL A 111 5.87 -12.68 4.05
C VAL A 111 6.92 -12.21 5.06
N ALA A 112 6.46 -11.81 6.24
CA ALA A 112 7.32 -11.49 7.37
C ALA A 112 6.64 -11.89 8.67
N ASP A 113 7.43 -12.15 9.70
CA ASP A 113 6.99 -12.53 11.05
C ASP A 113 6.33 -11.37 11.83
N ARG A 114 5.77 -10.37 11.11
CA ARG A 114 5.11 -9.21 11.68
C ARG A 114 3.60 -9.27 11.44
N PRO A 115 2.78 -8.81 12.40
CA PRO A 115 1.35 -8.62 12.19
C PRO A 115 1.11 -7.68 11.00
N ASP A 116 0.12 -8.02 10.18
CA ASP A 116 -0.33 -7.18 9.08
C ASP A 116 -0.99 -5.89 9.62
N PRO A 117 -0.39 -4.70 9.38
CA PRO A 117 -0.88 -3.45 9.94
C PRO A 117 -2.22 -3.03 9.35
N VAL A 118 -2.51 -3.39 8.09
CA VAL A 118 -3.79 -3.10 7.45
C VAL A 118 -4.87 -3.97 8.09
N ALA A 119 -4.59 -5.27 8.28
CA ALA A 119 -5.51 -6.16 8.98
C ALA A 119 -5.74 -5.73 10.43
N ALA A 120 -4.70 -5.29 11.14
CA ALA A 120 -4.81 -4.78 12.50
C ALA A 120 -5.65 -3.50 12.58
N ALA A 121 -5.44 -2.56 11.65
CA ALA A 121 -6.22 -1.33 11.56
C ALA A 121 -7.70 -1.65 11.32
N LEU A 122 -8.02 -2.50 10.35
CA LEU A 122 -9.38 -2.94 10.06
C LEU A 122 -10.01 -3.72 11.23
N ARG A 123 -9.22 -4.54 11.93
CA ARG A 123 -9.66 -5.29 13.11
C ARG A 123 -10.12 -4.36 14.24
N SER A 124 -9.46 -3.21 14.41
CA SER A 124 -9.80 -2.22 15.46
C SER A 124 -11.17 -1.56 15.24
N LEU A 125 -11.66 -1.54 14.00
CA LEU A 125 -12.97 -1.01 13.63
C LEU A 125 -14.12 -2.00 13.86
N LEU A 126 -13.81 -3.26 14.17
CA LEU A 126 -14.79 -4.35 14.28
C LEU A 126 -15.13 -4.72 15.74
N PRO A 127 -16.38 -5.14 16.02
CA PRO A 127 -16.74 -5.71 17.33
C PRO A 127 -15.85 -6.90 17.71
N GLN A 128 -15.64 -7.12 19.02
CA GLN A 128 -14.70 -8.13 19.53
C GLN A 128 -14.97 -9.55 19.01
N ARG A 129 -16.23 -9.92 18.75
CA ARG A 129 -16.63 -11.22 18.20
C ARG A 129 -16.07 -11.53 16.80
N HIS A 130 -15.63 -10.53 16.03
CA HIS A 130 -15.10 -10.72 14.68
C HIS A 130 -13.57 -10.84 14.68
N THR A 131 -13.05 -11.90 15.32
CA THR A 131 -11.61 -12.12 15.51
C THR A 131 -10.83 -12.20 14.20
N ALA A 132 -11.36 -12.88 13.19
CA ALA A 132 -10.75 -12.98 11.85
C ALA A 132 -11.10 -11.82 10.90
N GLY A 133 -11.99 -10.90 11.30
CA GLY A 133 -12.58 -9.94 10.37
C GLY A 133 -11.57 -8.97 9.76
N GLY A 134 -10.54 -8.56 10.51
CA GLY A 134 -9.49 -7.68 9.97
C GLY A 134 -8.71 -8.34 8.82
N ALA A 135 -8.32 -9.61 8.99
CA ALA A 135 -7.61 -10.37 7.96
C ALA A 135 -8.47 -10.60 6.72
N VAL A 136 -9.75 -10.95 6.89
CA VAL A 136 -10.69 -11.14 5.78
C VAL A 136 -10.89 -9.86 4.97
N LEU A 137 -11.10 -8.73 5.66
CA LEU A 137 -11.27 -7.43 4.99
C LEU A 137 -9.99 -6.96 4.29
N ALA A 138 -8.82 -7.17 4.93
CA ALA A 138 -7.54 -6.87 4.32
C ALA A 138 -7.30 -7.72 3.06
N ALA A 139 -7.65 -9.01 3.08
CA ALA A 139 -7.57 -9.89 1.93
C ALA A 139 -8.47 -9.41 0.78
N ALA A 140 -9.73 -9.04 1.07
CA ALA A 140 -10.64 -8.51 0.06
C ALA A 140 -10.13 -7.18 -0.55
N TRP A 141 -9.58 -6.30 0.28
CA TRP A 141 -8.96 -5.06 -0.18
C TRP A 141 -7.74 -5.31 -1.07
N ARG A 142 -6.85 -6.23 -0.66
CA ARG A 142 -5.68 -6.63 -1.46
C ARG A 142 -6.07 -7.26 -2.80
N ALA A 143 -7.09 -8.10 -2.82
CA ALA A 143 -7.61 -8.68 -4.05
C ALA A 143 -8.11 -7.59 -5.02
N ALA A 144 -8.77 -6.54 -4.50
CA ALA A 144 -9.18 -5.41 -5.33
C ALA A 144 -7.98 -4.63 -5.89
N LEU A 145 -6.91 -4.43 -5.11
CA LEU A 145 -5.68 -3.80 -5.60
C LEU A 145 -4.96 -4.64 -6.64
N LEU A 146 -4.88 -5.96 -6.42
CA LEU A 146 -4.28 -6.89 -7.38
C LEU A 146 -5.02 -6.84 -8.71
N ALA A 147 -6.36 -6.85 -8.68
CA ALA A 147 -7.17 -6.72 -9.88
C ALA A 147 -6.84 -5.44 -10.67
N VAL A 148 -6.63 -4.32 -9.98
CA VAL A 148 -6.21 -3.05 -10.63
C VAL A 148 -4.80 -3.16 -11.20
N ALA A 149 -3.86 -3.74 -10.45
CA ALA A 149 -2.48 -3.96 -10.91
C ALA A 149 -2.44 -4.84 -12.18
N ASP A 150 -3.38 -5.77 -12.32
CA ASP A 150 -3.52 -6.69 -13.45
C ASP A 150 -4.40 -6.12 -14.59
N GLY A 151 -4.77 -4.84 -14.52
CA GLY A 151 -5.43 -4.11 -15.61
C GLY A 151 -6.94 -3.93 -15.49
N THR A 152 -7.55 -4.34 -14.37
CA THR A 152 -8.97 -4.03 -14.11
C THR A 152 -9.13 -2.53 -13.89
N PRO A 153 -10.12 -1.86 -14.54
CA PRO A 153 -10.41 -0.46 -14.25
C PRO A 153 -10.69 -0.23 -12.76
N ALA A 154 -10.05 0.78 -12.17
CA ALA A 154 -10.17 1.06 -10.73
C ALA A 154 -11.62 1.26 -10.28
N GLY A 155 -12.46 1.88 -11.11
CA GLY A 155 -13.89 2.06 -10.83
C GLY A 155 -14.64 0.73 -10.65
N THR A 156 -14.30 -0.29 -11.45
CA THR A 156 -14.91 -1.62 -11.38
C THR A 156 -14.48 -2.34 -10.09
N ALA A 157 -13.18 -2.40 -9.80
CA ALA A 157 -12.67 -3.01 -8.58
C ALA A 157 -13.22 -2.31 -7.32
N ARG A 158 -13.30 -0.97 -7.34
CA ARG A 158 -13.90 -0.17 -6.27
C ARG A 158 -15.38 -0.50 -6.05
N ALA A 159 -16.15 -0.65 -7.13
CA ALA A 159 -17.56 -0.99 -7.05
C ALA A 159 -17.76 -2.38 -6.42
N SER A 160 -16.94 -3.37 -6.79
CA SER A 160 -16.94 -4.70 -6.18
C SER A 160 -16.61 -4.65 -4.68
N LEU A 161 -15.59 -3.86 -4.29
CA LEU A 161 -15.24 -3.67 -2.88
C LEU A 161 -16.37 -2.98 -2.09
N ALA A 162 -17.04 -2.00 -2.70
CA ALA A 162 -18.20 -1.33 -2.11
C ALA A 162 -19.42 -2.26 -1.96
N TYR A 163 -19.60 -3.22 -2.88
CA TYR A 163 -20.69 -4.19 -2.82
C TYR A 163 -20.58 -5.13 -1.61
N LEU A 164 -19.36 -5.51 -1.21
CA LEU A 164 -19.13 -6.35 -0.02
C LEU A 164 -19.60 -5.70 1.28
N LEU A 165 -19.69 -4.37 1.31
CA LEU A 165 -20.12 -3.60 2.46
C LEU A 165 -21.17 -2.57 2.01
N PRO A 166 -22.44 -2.97 1.84
CA PRO A 166 -23.48 -2.05 1.41
C PRO A 166 -23.65 -0.90 2.39
N ALA A 167 -23.98 0.28 1.86
CA ALA A 167 -24.37 1.42 2.69
C ALA A 167 -25.65 1.06 3.47
N LYS A 168 -25.83 1.69 4.64
CA LYS A 168 -27.08 1.55 5.39
C LYS A 168 -28.22 2.08 4.51
N ALA A 169 -29.28 1.28 4.34
CA ALA A 169 -30.53 1.73 3.73
C ALA A 169 -31.17 2.84 4.58
#